data_AF-A0A7X4BBI1-F1
#
_entry.id   AF-A0A7X4BBI1-F1
#
_cell.length_a   1.000
_cell.length_b   1.000
_cell.length_c   1.000
_cell.angle_alpha   90.00
_cell.angle_beta   90.00
_cell.angle_gamma   90.00
#
_symmetry.space_group_name_H-M   'P 1'
#
loop_
_entity.id
_entity.type
_entity.pdbx_description
1 polymer ?
#
loop_
_entity_poly.entity_id
_entity_poly.type
_entity_poly.pdbx_seq_one_letter_code
_entity_poly.pdbx_strand_id
1 'polypeptide(L)' 'MAIKLNPELDSPYYTRGVAWLHLQEWDKAKADLNVAKNKGVDIIALFHNKYGDIAIFEQKTGIQLPTDIASMLIPSDV' A
#
# COMPACT_ATOMS: atom_id res chain seq x y z
N MET A 1 26.15 -6.03 -7.75
CA MET A 1 24.72 -6.26 -8.01
C MET A 1 23.96 -5.26 -7.16
N ALA A 2 23.63 -4.09 -7.72
CA ALA A 2 22.93 -3.05 -6.97
C ALA A 2 21.47 -3.49 -6.85
N ILE A 3 21.04 -3.85 -5.64
CA ILE A 3 19.62 -3.82 -5.29
C ILE A 3 19.25 -2.35 -5.52
N LYS A 4 18.54 -2.07 -6.62
CA LYS A 4 17.96 -0.75 -6.84
C LYS A 4 17.03 -0.54 -5.65
N LEU A 5 17.50 0.20 -4.64
CA LEU A 5 16.66 0.89 -3.68
C LEU A 5 15.78 1.78 -4.56
N ASN A 6 14.59 1.26 -4.87
CA ASN A 6 13.61 1.98 -5.65
C ASN A 6 13.25 3.18 -4.77
N PRO A 7 13.62 4.43 -5.12
CA PRO A 7 13.43 5.58 -4.24
C PRO A 7 11.95 5.82 -3.87
N GLU A 8 11.04 5.16 -4.58
CA GLU A 8 9.60 5.14 -4.34
C GLU A 8 9.19 4.23 -3.17
N LEU A 9 9.94 3.14 -2.89
CA LEU A 9 9.76 2.32 -1.68
C LEU A 9 10.09 3.10 -0.40
N ASP A 10 10.91 4.15 -0.50
CA ASP A 10 11.37 4.97 0.62
C ASP A 10 10.36 6.03 1.08
N SER A 11 9.13 6.05 0.54
CA SER A 11 8.10 6.92 1.09
C SER A 11 7.77 6.49 2.53
N PRO A 12 8.10 7.33 3.55
CA PRO A 12 7.86 6.96 4.94
C PRO A 12 6.35 6.82 5.23
N TYR A 13 5.52 7.54 4.49
CA TYR A 13 4.06 7.45 4.59
C TYR A 13 3.54 6.14 3.99
N TYR A 14 4.05 5.69 2.84
CA TYR A 14 3.62 4.40 2.28
C TYR A 14 4.02 3.23 3.19
N THR A 15 5.28 3.19 3.62
CA THR A 15 5.78 2.13 4.50
C THR A 15 5.01 2.08 5.81
N ARG A 16 4.73 3.24 6.42
CA ARG A 16 3.94 3.33 7.65
C ARG A 16 2.48 2.97 7.43
N GLY A 17 1.88 3.42 6.32
CA GLY A 17 0.53 3.05 5.91
C GLY A 17 0.35 1.54 5.78
N VAL A 18 1.30 0.85 5.13
CA VAL A 18 1.32 -0.61 5.06
C VAL A 18 1.48 -1.24 6.43
N ALA A 19 2.35 -0.73 7.30
CA ALA A 19 2.48 -1.23 8.67
C ALA A 19 1.16 -1.13 9.44
N TRP A 20 0.40 -0.04 9.25
CA TRP A 20 -0.94 0.10 9.82
C TRP A 20 -1.95 -0.91 9.26
N LEU A 21 -1.83 -1.34 7.99
CA LEU A 21 -2.66 -2.43 7.46
C LEU A 21 -2.44 -3.74 8.22
N HIS A 22 -1.17 -4.08 8.53
CA HIS A 22 -0.84 -5.27 9.32
C HIS A 22 -1.34 -5.18 10.76
N LEU A 23 -1.41 -3.95 11.30
CA LEU A 23 -1.96 -3.67 12.62
C LEU A 23 -3.49 -3.50 12.63
N GLN A 24 -4.14 -3.57 11.46
CA GLN A 24 -5.58 -3.34 11.30
C GLN A 24 -6.04 -1.95 11.78
N GLU A 25 -5.12 -0.98 11.78
CA GLU A 25 -5.36 0.41 12.17
C GLU A 25 -5.82 1.20 10.93
N TRP A 26 -7.04 0.92 10.47
CA TRP A 26 -7.55 1.33 9.16
C TRP A 26 -7.51 2.83 8.91
N ASP A 27 -7.93 3.64 9.88
CA ASP A 27 -7.94 5.11 9.75
C ASP A 27 -6.52 5.66 9.55
N LYS A 28 -5.55 5.12 10.30
CA LYS A 28 -4.14 5.51 10.18
C LYS A 28 -3.55 5.06 8.87
N ALA A 29 -3.85 3.82 8.45
CA ALA A 29 -3.41 3.29 7.16
C ALA A 29 -3.91 4.16 6.02
N LYS A 30 -5.21 4.48 6.03
CA LYS A 30 -5.85 5.34 5.03
C LYS A 30 -5.25 6.74 5.00
N ALA A 31 -5.03 7.36 6.16
CA ALA A 31 -4.42 8.67 6.25
C ALA A 31 -3.02 8.69 5.62
N ASP A 32 -2.17 7.72 5.98
CA ASP A 32 -0.80 7.63 5.48
C ASP A 32 -0.72 7.26 3.99
N LEU A 33 -1.55 6.33 3.52
CA LEU A 33 -1.64 5.99 2.10
C LEU A 33 -2.13 7.17 1.26
N ASN A 34 -3.07 7.97 1.77
CA ASN A 34 -3.51 9.20 1.11
C ASN A 34 -2.39 10.25 1.04
N VAL A 35 -1.64 10.45 2.12
CA VAL A 35 -0.50 11.38 2.11
C VAL A 35 0.56 10.92 1.12
N ALA A 36 0.86 9.62 1.05
CA ALA A 36 1.78 9.07 0.06
C ALA A 36 1.29 9.35 -1.37
N LYS A 37 0.04 9.01 -1.68
CA LYS A 37 -0.59 9.28 -2.97
C LYS A 37 -0.52 10.76 -3.35
N ASN A 38 -0.86 11.66 -2.41
CA ASN A 38 -0.81 13.11 -2.64
C ASN A 38 0.61 13.66 -2.85
N LYS A 39 1.64 12.95 -2.40
CA LYS A 39 3.05 13.27 -2.66
C LYS A 39 3.55 12.73 -4.01
N GLY A 40 2.66 12.17 -4.83
CA GLY A 40 3.00 11.59 -6.13
C GLY A 40 3.56 10.17 -6.05
N VAL A 41 3.43 9.50 -4.90
CA VAL A 41 3.84 8.10 -4.77
C VAL A 41 2.78 7.21 -5.42
N ASP A 42 3.21 6.35 -6.33
CA ASP A 42 2.35 5.32 -6.91
C ASP A 42 2.16 4.16 -5.90
N ILE A 43 1.23 4.35 -4.96
CA ILE A 43 0.94 3.37 -3.92
C ILE A 43 0.40 2.05 -4.48
N ILE A 44 -0.22 2.08 -5.67
CA ILE A 44 -0.79 0.92 -6.34
C ILE A 44 0.36 0.06 -6.87
N ALA A 45 1.26 0.66 -7.66
CA ALA A 45 2.44 -0.04 -8.17
C ALA A 45 3.31 -0.58 -7.04
N LEU A 46 3.54 0.19 -5.97
CA LEU A 46 4.31 -0.29 -4.82
C LEU A 46 3.64 -1.45 -4.09
N PHE A 47 2.33 -1.38 -3.90
CA PHE A 47 1.57 -2.45 -3.24
C PHE A 47 1.55 -3.73 -4.07
N HIS A 48 1.29 -3.63 -5.37
CA HIS A 48 1.34 -4.76 -6.29
C HIS A 48 2.74 -5.33 -6.45
N ASN A 49 3.78 -4.50 -6.50
CA ASN A 49 5.16 -5.00 -6.55
C ASN A 49 5.54 -5.77 -5.27
N LYS A 50 5.00 -5.39 -4.11
CA LYS A 50 5.30 -6.04 -2.83
C LYS A 50 4.47 -7.29 -2.57
N TYR A 51 3.17 -7.23 -2.85
CA TYR A 51 2.21 -8.29 -2.49
C TYR A 51 1.68 -9.05 -3.70
N GLY A 52 1.78 -8.50 -4.90
CA GLY A 52 1.17 -9.00 -6.14
C GLY A 52 -0.16 -8.32 -6.40
N ASP A 53 -1.14 -8.59 -5.53
CA ASP A 53 -2.48 -8.02 -5.55
C ASP A 53 -3.09 -8.10 -4.13
N ILE A 54 -4.22 -7.44 -3.90
CA ILE A 54 -5.00 -7.48 -2.66
C ILE A 54 -5.30 -8.94 -2.29
N ALA A 55 -5.76 -9.76 -3.24
CA ALA A 55 -6.07 -11.17 -2.97
C ALA A 55 -4.87 -11.96 -2.39
N ILE A 56 -3.65 -11.68 -2.88
CA ILE A 56 -2.43 -12.33 -2.38
C ILE A 56 -2.05 -11.77 -1.01
N PHE A 57 -2.22 -10.46 -0.78
CA PHE A 57 -2.03 -9.87 0.55
C PHE A 57 -2.96 -10.52 1.58
N GLU A 58 -4.26 -10.61 1.28
CA GLU A 58 -5.26 -11.19 2.19
C GLU A 58 -4.98 -12.67 2.45
N GLN A 59 -4.63 -13.43 1.40
CA GLN A 59 -4.25 -14.84 1.54
C GLN A 59 -3.00 -15.03 2.42
N LYS A 60 -1.98 -14.19 2.26
CA LYS A 60 -0.71 -14.33 3.00
C LYS A 60 -0.79 -13.86 4.45
N THR A 61 -1.58 -12.82 4.70
CA THR A 61 -1.66 -12.18 6.02
C THR A 61 -2.84 -12.67 6.85
N GLY A 62 -3.87 -13.23 6.21
CA GLY A 62 -5.15 -13.52 6.84
C GLY A 62 -5.97 -12.27 7.17
N ILE A 63 -5.53 -11.10 6.72
CA ILE A 63 -6.16 -9.81 6.99
C ILE A 63 -7.01 -9.44 5.77
N GLN A 64 -8.30 -9.19 5.97
CA GLN A 64 -9.17 -8.67 4.92
C GLN A 64 -9.15 -7.14 4.92
N LEU A 65 -8.89 -6.53 3.76
CA LEU A 65 -8.84 -5.08 3.67
C LEU A 65 -10.25 -4.49 3.62
N PRO A 66 -10.53 -3.43 4.40
CA PRO A 66 -11.74 -2.64 4.22
C PRO A 66 -11.87 -2.12 2.78
N THR A 67 -13.11 -2.07 2.27
CA THR A 67 -13.39 -1.67 0.88
C THR A 67 -12.81 -0.29 0.53
N ASP A 68 -12.85 0.66 1.46
CA ASP A 68 -12.35 2.01 1.24
C ASP A 68 -10.83 2.08 1.07
N ILE A 69 -10.07 1.20 1.74
CA ILE A 69 -8.63 1.04 1.55
C ILE A 69 -8.35 0.23 0.29
N ALA A 70 -9.09 -0.86 0.06
CA ALA A 70 -8.96 -1.68 -1.13
C ALA A 70 -9.11 -0.83 -2.41
N SER A 71 -10.12 0.04 -2.48
CA SER A 71 -10.32 0.97 -3.60
C SER A 71 -9.16 1.95 -3.82
N MET A 72 -8.31 2.22 -2.81
CA MET A 72 -7.11 3.05 -2.99
C MET A 72 -5.94 2.30 -3.62
N LEU A 73 -5.96 0.97 -3.57
CA LEU A 73 -4.89 0.08 -4.01
C LEU A 73 -5.21 -0.65 -5.32
N ILE A 74 -6.39 -0.43 -5.90
CA ILE A 74 -6.79 -0.95 -7.21
C ILE A 74 -6.50 0.13 -8.27
N PRO A 75 -5.96 -0.22 -9.46
CA PRO A 75 -5.83 0.70 -10.58
C PRO A 75 -7.17 1.38 -10.86
N SER A 76 -7.20 2.70 -10.88
CA SER A 76 -8.35 3.41 -11.40
C SER A 76 -8.33 3.25 -12.92
N ASP A 77 -9.06 2.26 -13.44
CA ASP A 77 -9.28 2.11 -14.87
C ASP A 77 -9.91 3.41 -15.39
N VAL A 78 -9.17 4.16 -16.21
CA VAL A 78 -9.67 5.23 -17.08
C VAL A 78 -9.95 4.68 -18.46
#